data_AF-A0A875RYI2-F1
#
_entry.id   AF-A0A875RYI2-F1
#
_cell.length_a   1.000
_cell.length_b   1.000
_cell.length_c   1.000
_cell.angle_alpha   90.00
_cell.angle_beta   90.00
_cell.angle_gamma   90.00
#
_symmetry.space_group_name_H-M   'P 1'
#
loop_
_entity.id
_entity.type
_entity.pdbx_description
1 polymer ?
#
loop_
_entity_poly.entity_id
_entity_poly.type
_entity_poly.pdbx_seq_one_letter_code
_entity_poly.pdbx_strand_id
1 'polypeptide(L)'
;MSVTFPSFDDKEALRFARYIKVMRILVDNLCSKTSITTKRQIYYSDVALFQNQRIVDEYVGNIVGCLGVNIESLGIMASQKGLVFGNLQFQYQGHKNINISEIDGATLIPLISLNSKSQDFKFSQEALFDEIIVVEKDSIFRSLCQALRGQRKLIVTAKGFPDRLTKVFVYFVCSHFSKVPVSCLVDSDVYGLLIYYEYKYSPAVQLSIGTGKRLKRETIAIRIGEHGETETIRYQSSCGRLKYEGVRLFDRQIANLTVNKVSVLFLPIKLRDFKCMIKFLGRIQARSYSIPGTDKESAKLVRELQLGMFFMVKKEMQEPE
;
A
#
# COMPACT_ATOMS: atom_id res chain seq x y z
N MET A 1 11.24 -9.55 -26.85
CA MET A 1 11.87 -10.79 -26.33
C MET A 1 11.31 -11.95 -27.13
N SER A 2 12.13 -12.61 -27.94
CA SER A 2 11.72 -13.83 -28.66
C SER A 2 12.05 -15.04 -27.77
N VAL A 3 11.04 -15.82 -27.38
CA VAL A 3 11.24 -17.18 -26.85
C VAL A 3 11.09 -18.13 -28.01
N THR A 4 12.07 -19.00 -28.23
CA THR A 4 12.04 -20.00 -29.31
C THR A 4 11.78 -21.37 -28.73
N PHE A 5 10.79 -22.07 -29.29
CA PHE A 5 10.51 -23.47 -28.96
C PHE A 5 10.30 -24.28 -30.27
N PRO A 6 10.88 -25.49 -30.38
CA PRO A 6 11.78 -26.14 -29.42
C PRO A 6 13.17 -25.47 -29.38
N SER A 7 13.82 -25.52 -28.20
CA SER A 7 15.21 -25.09 -28.02
C SER A 7 15.96 -26.14 -27.20
N PHE A 8 17.21 -26.40 -27.57
CA PHE A 8 18.13 -27.27 -26.83
C PHE A 8 18.91 -26.52 -25.73
N ASP A 9 18.70 -25.21 -25.58
CA ASP A 9 19.26 -24.43 -24.48
C ASP A 9 18.37 -24.54 -23.24
N ASP A 10 18.94 -25.07 -22.15
CA ASP A 10 18.27 -25.24 -20.86
C ASP A 10 17.63 -23.94 -20.34
N LYS A 11 18.27 -22.79 -20.61
CA LYS A 11 17.74 -21.48 -20.18
C LYS A 11 16.50 -21.08 -20.96
N GLU A 12 16.50 -21.29 -22.28
CA GLU A 12 15.33 -21.07 -23.13
C GLU A 12 14.21 -22.05 -22.81
N ALA A 13 14.53 -23.33 -22.58
CA ALA A 13 13.56 -24.33 -22.15
C ALA A 13 12.92 -23.94 -20.81
N LEU A 14 13.71 -23.48 -19.83
CA LEU A 14 13.21 -22.98 -18.55
C LEU A 14 12.31 -21.75 -18.70
N ARG A 15 12.69 -20.80 -19.59
CA ARG A 15 11.86 -19.63 -19.90
C ARG A 15 10.53 -20.04 -20.49
N PHE A 16 10.55 -20.95 -21.47
CA PHE A 16 9.34 -21.48 -22.10
C PHE A 16 8.44 -22.19 -21.07
N ALA A 17 9.00 -23.06 -20.23
CA ALA A 17 8.25 -23.76 -19.18
C ALA A 17 7.56 -22.79 -18.20
N ARG A 18 8.24 -21.70 -17.80
CA ARG A 18 7.65 -20.64 -16.96
C ARG A 18 6.47 -19.96 -17.65
N TYR A 19 6.58 -19.59 -18.93
CA TYR A 19 5.47 -19.02 -19.69
C TYR A 19 4.29 -19.98 -19.77
N ILE A 20 4.51 -21.25 -20.10
CA ILE A 20 3.45 -22.26 -20.18
C ILE A 20 2.78 -22.46 -18.82
N LYS A 21 3.54 -22.55 -17.73
CA LYS A 21 2.99 -22.69 -16.37
C LYS A 21 2.10 -21.50 -16.01
N VAL A 22 2.55 -20.26 -16.25
CA VAL A 22 1.75 -19.06 -15.97
C VAL A 22 0.52 -19.03 -16.87
N MET A 23 0.65 -19.23 -18.18
CA MET A 23 -0.47 -19.25 -19.13
C MET A 23 -1.53 -20.29 -18.75
N ARG A 24 -1.11 -21.49 -18.32
CA ARG A 24 -2.03 -22.53 -17.84
C ARG A 24 -2.86 -22.03 -16.65
N ILE A 25 -2.21 -21.46 -15.63
CA ILE A 25 -2.92 -20.93 -14.45
C ILE A 25 -3.90 -19.82 -14.86
N LEU A 26 -3.52 -18.96 -15.81
CA LEU A 26 -4.39 -17.91 -16.32
C LEU A 26 -5.62 -18.48 -17.04
N VAL A 27 -5.42 -19.47 -17.91
CA VAL A 27 -6.51 -20.17 -18.60
C VAL A 27 -7.43 -20.85 -17.58
N ASP A 28 -6.88 -21.52 -16.57
CA ASP A 28 -7.66 -22.18 -15.51
C ASP A 28 -8.53 -21.17 -14.74
N ASN A 29 -7.99 -19.98 -14.43
CA ASN A 29 -8.76 -18.90 -13.79
C ASN A 29 -9.92 -18.42 -14.68
N LEU A 30 -9.65 -18.21 -15.97
CA LEU A 30 -10.65 -17.75 -16.94
C LEU A 30 -11.77 -18.78 -17.16
N CYS A 31 -11.42 -20.06 -17.28
CA CYS A 31 -12.37 -21.15 -17.49
C CYS A 31 -13.27 -21.37 -16.27
N SER A 32 -12.72 -21.22 -15.05
CA SER A 32 -13.47 -21.49 -13.81
C SER A 32 -14.47 -20.39 -13.43
N LYS A 33 -14.37 -19.18 -14.02
CA LYS A 33 -15.16 -17.95 -13.71
C LYS A 33 -15.14 -17.46 -12.25
N THR A 34 -14.73 -18.29 -11.28
CA THR A 34 -14.68 -17.98 -9.85
C THR A 34 -13.27 -18.10 -9.25
N SER A 35 -12.33 -18.72 -9.97
CA SER A 35 -10.96 -18.90 -9.48
C SER A 35 -10.18 -17.59 -9.60
N ILE A 36 -9.82 -17.06 -8.43
CA ILE A 36 -8.96 -15.88 -8.31
C ILE A 36 -7.63 -16.36 -7.72
N THR A 37 -6.54 -16.09 -8.43
CA THR A 37 -5.19 -16.46 -8.00
C THR A 37 -4.35 -15.23 -7.69
N THR A 38 -3.55 -15.26 -6.65
CA THR A 38 -2.57 -14.22 -6.34
C THR A 38 -1.20 -14.58 -6.91
N LYS A 39 -0.36 -13.58 -7.22
CA LYS A 39 1.02 -13.85 -7.67
C LYS A 39 1.84 -14.69 -6.70
N ARG A 40 1.55 -14.60 -5.39
CA ARG A 40 2.16 -15.47 -4.38
C ARG A 40 1.73 -16.93 -4.54
N GLN A 41 0.44 -17.19 -4.78
CA GLN A 41 -0.04 -18.54 -5.06
C GLN A 41 0.59 -19.10 -6.34
N ILE A 42 0.80 -18.28 -7.38
CA ILE A 42 1.55 -18.71 -8.57
C ILE A 42 2.98 -19.11 -8.20
N TYR A 43 3.69 -18.30 -7.42
CA TYR A 43 5.03 -18.64 -6.93
C TYR A 43 5.06 -19.95 -6.13
N TYR A 44 4.09 -20.15 -5.22
CA TYR A 44 3.99 -21.38 -4.44
C TYR A 44 3.50 -22.59 -5.23
N SER A 45 2.90 -22.40 -6.40
CA SER A 45 2.49 -23.51 -7.28
C SER A 45 3.67 -24.30 -7.83
N ASP A 46 4.86 -23.69 -7.88
CA ASP A 46 6.12 -24.34 -8.28
C ASP A 46 7.33 -23.48 -7.87
N VAL A 47 7.75 -23.59 -6.61
CA VAL A 47 8.86 -22.79 -6.06
C VAL A 47 10.18 -23.11 -6.77
N ALA A 48 10.38 -24.35 -7.21
CA ALA A 48 11.59 -24.78 -7.91
C ALA A 48 11.68 -24.15 -9.30
N LEU A 49 10.56 -24.08 -10.03
CA LEU A 49 10.50 -23.45 -11.34
C LEU A 49 10.73 -21.93 -11.28
N PHE A 50 10.07 -21.25 -10.33
CA PHE A 50 10.09 -19.79 -10.28
C PHE A 50 11.26 -19.23 -9.49
N GLN A 51 11.74 -19.90 -8.44
CA GLN A 51 12.89 -19.53 -7.58
C GLN A 51 12.75 -18.20 -6.81
N ASN A 52 12.16 -17.18 -7.43
CA ASN A 52 11.96 -15.84 -6.88
C ASN A 52 10.60 -15.29 -7.33
N GLN A 53 9.87 -14.65 -6.42
CA GLN A 53 8.59 -14.02 -6.73
C GLN A 53 8.71 -12.94 -7.83
N ARG A 54 9.86 -12.27 -7.96
CA ARG A 54 10.12 -11.30 -9.05
C ARG A 54 10.00 -11.92 -10.45
N ILE A 55 10.34 -13.21 -10.58
CA ILE A 55 10.20 -13.94 -11.85
C ILE A 55 8.72 -14.10 -12.17
N VAL A 56 7.87 -14.44 -11.20
CA VAL A 56 6.41 -14.45 -11.43
C VAL A 56 5.90 -13.08 -11.84
N ASP A 57 6.35 -12.01 -11.16
CA ASP A 57 5.96 -10.63 -11.50
C ASP A 57 6.30 -10.26 -12.96
N GLU A 58 7.50 -10.61 -13.42
CA GLU A 58 7.98 -10.37 -14.77
C GLU A 58 7.14 -11.13 -15.81
N TYR A 59 6.96 -12.44 -15.65
CA TYR A 59 6.28 -13.26 -16.64
C TYR A 59 4.79 -12.93 -16.75
N VAL A 60 4.13 -12.71 -15.60
CA VAL A 60 2.75 -12.22 -15.58
C VAL A 60 2.67 -10.84 -16.25
N GLY A 61 3.61 -9.94 -15.94
CA GLY A 61 3.67 -8.61 -16.55
C GLY A 61 3.83 -8.66 -18.07
N ASN A 62 4.70 -9.54 -18.57
CA ASN A 62 4.91 -9.73 -20.00
C ASN A 62 3.66 -10.23 -20.71
N ILE A 63 2.96 -11.23 -20.15
CA ILE A 63 1.72 -11.77 -20.74
C ILE A 63 0.63 -10.69 -20.76
N VAL A 64 0.43 -9.99 -19.65
CA VAL A 64 -0.52 -8.88 -19.53
C VAL A 64 -0.22 -7.80 -20.58
N GLY A 65 1.06 -7.43 -20.73
CA GLY A 65 1.52 -6.48 -21.73
C GLY A 65 1.31 -6.93 -23.18
N CYS A 66 1.59 -8.21 -23.48
CA CYS A 66 1.36 -8.78 -24.81
C CYS A 66 -0.12 -8.84 -25.19
N LEU A 67 -1.00 -9.13 -24.23
CA LEU A 67 -2.44 -9.23 -24.45
C LEU A 67 -3.14 -7.85 -24.44
N GLY A 68 -2.50 -6.81 -23.92
CA GLY A 68 -3.11 -5.49 -23.78
C GLY A 68 -4.30 -5.46 -22.82
N VAL A 69 -4.36 -6.41 -21.89
CA VAL A 69 -5.47 -6.53 -20.92
C VAL A 69 -5.04 -6.12 -19.52
N ASN A 70 -6.00 -5.97 -18.61
CA ASN A 70 -5.68 -5.77 -17.20
C ASN A 70 -5.37 -7.11 -16.52
N ILE A 71 -4.43 -7.11 -15.57
CA ILE A 71 -4.07 -8.33 -14.84
C ILE A 71 -5.28 -9.02 -14.16
N GLU A 72 -6.25 -8.23 -13.73
CA GLU A 72 -7.47 -8.69 -13.06
C GLU A 72 -8.44 -9.38 -14.01
N SER A 73 -8.46 -9.01 -15.29
CA SER A 73 -9.29 -9.70 -16.29
C SER A 73 -8.76 -11.10 -16.58
N LEU A 74 -7.52 -11.41 -16.17
CA LEU A 74 -6.93 -12.75 -16.23
C LEU A 74 -7.11 -13.54 -14.92
N GLY A 75 -7.97 -13.05 -14.01
CA GLY A 75 -8.25 -13.68 -12.72
C GLY A 75 -7.08 -13.62 -11.73
N ILE A 76 -6.11 -12.72 -11.95
CA ILE A 76 -5.04 -12.46 -10.98
C ILE A 76 -5.38 -11.24 -10.12
N MET A 77 -5.37 -11.41 -8.80
CA MET A 77 -5.59 -10.33 -7.83
C MET A 77 -4.37 -10.12 -6.91
N ALA A 78 -4.29 -8.94 -6.31
CA ALA A 78 -3.30 -8.66 -5.28
C ALA A 78 -3.52 -9.56 -4.05
N SER A 79 -2.43 -9.91 -3.36
CA SER A 79 -2.50 -10.66 -2.10
C SER A 79 -3.22 -9.82 -1.05
N GLN A 80 -4.44 -10.22 -0.70
CA GLN A 80 -5.25 -9.58 0.34
C GLN A 80 -4.67 -9.93 1.71
N LYS A 81 -4.04 -8.96 2.37
CA LYS A 81 -3.53 -9.12 3.74
C LYS A 81 -3.97 -8.03 4.71
N GLY A 82 -4.35 -6.86 4.18
CA GLY A 82 -4.78 -5.75 5.00
C GLY A 82 -6.11 -6.03 5.69
N LEU A 83 -6.25 -5.49 6.89
CA LEU A 83 -7.47 -5.56 7.69
C LEU A 83 -8.06 -4.16 7.88
N VAL A 84 -9.38 -4.13 8.05
CA VAL A 84 -10.15 -2.94 8.37
C VAL A 84 -11.13 -3.26 9.49
N PHE A 85 -11.31 -2.31 10.40
CA PHE A 85 -12.24 -2.38 11.53
C PHE A 85 -12.95 -1.04 11.69
N GLY A 86 -14.23 -1.08 12.02
CA GLY A 86 -15.09 0.10 12.17
C GLY A 86 -16.35 -0.02 11.31
N ASN A 87 -17.10 1.06 11.21
CA ASN A 87 -18.34 1.10 10.44
C ASN A 87 -18.12 1.83 9.11
N LEU A 88 -18.23 1.13 7.98
CA LEU A 88 -18.10 1.71 6.64
C LEU A 88 -19.02 0.97 5.66
N GLN A 89 -19.83 1.73 4.93
CA GLN A 89 -20.76 1.20 3.93
C GLN A 89 -20.54 1.88 2.59
N PHE A 90 -20.43 1.07 1.54
CA PHE A 90 -20.36 1.55 0.16
C PHE A 90 -20.80 0.50 -0.85
N GLN A 91 -21.28 0.95 -2.00
CA GLN A 91 -21.49 0.11 -3.16
C GLN A 91 -20.26 0.20 -4.07
N TYR A 92 -19.80 -0.95 -4.56
CA TYR A 92 -18.70 -1.04 -5.52
C TYR A 92 -19.19 -1.55 -6.88
N GLN A 93 -18.86 -0.80 -7.94
CA GLN A 93 -19.20 -1.07 -9.34
C GLN A 93 -20.69 -1.37 -9.58
N GLY A 94 -21.60 -0.80 -8.78
CA GLY A 94 -23.05 -1.02 -8.94
C GLY A 94 -23.54 -2.43 -8.61
N HIS A 95 -22.65 -3.36 -8.22
CA HIS A 95 -23.00 -4.76 -8.02
C HIS A 95 -23.06 -5.14 -6.53
N LYS A 96 -22.03 -4.78 -5.76
CA LYS A 96 -21.83 -5.31 -4.41
C LYS A 96 -21.97 -4.21 -3.37
N ASN A 97 -22.96 -4.33 -2.49
CA ASN A 97 -23.01 -3.58 -1.25
C ASN A 97 -21.99 -4.20 -0.29
N ILE A 98 -21.00 -3.39 0.08
CA ILE A 98 -19.97 -3.77 1.04
C ILE A 98 -20.31 -3.06 2.34
N ASN A 99 -20.54 -3.86 3.38
CA ASN A 99 -20.78 -3.41 4.74
C ASN A 99 -19.64 -3.92 5.62
N ILE A 100 -18.88 -2.99 6.19
CA ILE A 100 -17.89 -3.27 7.24
C ILE A 100 -18.53 -2.78 8.53
N SER A 101 -18.67 -3.67 9.50
CA SER A 101 -19.26 -3.40 10.81
C SER A 101 -18.27 -3.73 11.91
N GLU A 102 -18.17 -2.88 12.91
CA GLU A 102 -17.35 -3.14 14.10
C GLU A 102 -17.83 -4.36 14.92
N ILE A 103 -19.10 -4.76 14.74
CA ILE A 103 -19.71 -5.94 15.36
C ILE A 103 -19.06 -7.22 14.83
N ASP A 104 -18.74 -7.26 13.54
CA ASP A 104 -18.11 -8.41 12.88
C ASP A 104 -16.61 -8.52 13.23
N GLY A 105 -16.07 -7.54 13.96
CA GLY A 105 -14.65 -7.47 14.27
C GLY A 105 -13.81 -7.03 13.06
N ALA A 106 -12.51 -7.32 13.13
CA ALA A 106 -11.60 -6.94 12.05
C ALA A 106 -11.80 -7.85 10.83
N THR A 107 -12.04 -7.26 9.67
CA THR A 107 -12.29 -7.96 8.41
C THR A 107 -11.20 -7.67 7.40
N LEU A 108 -11.04 -8.52 6.40
CA LEU A 108 -10.11 -8.26 5.29
C LEU A 108 -10.59 -7.04 4.49
N ILE A 109 -9.64 -6.19 4.08
CA ILE A 109 -9.94 -5.07 3.18
C ILE A 109 -10.61 -5.61 1.93
N PRO A 110 -11.80 -5.10 1.54
CA PRO A 110 -12.55 -5.62 0.41
C PRO A 110 -11.71 -5.65 -0.88
N LEU A 111 -11.84 -6.73 -1.65
CA LEU A 111 -11.20 -6.84 -2.95
C LEU A 111 -11.81 -5.79 -3.90
N ILE A 112 -10.97 -4.84 -4.31
CA ILE A 112 -11.28 -3.79 -5.28
C ILE A 112 -10.21 -3.81 -6.38
N SER A 113 -10.57 -3.32 -7.56
CA SER A 113 -9.64 -3.20 -8.67
C SER A 113 -8.53 -2.20 -8.33
N LEU A 114 -7.29 -2.54 -8.67
CA LEU A 114 -6.15 -1.63 -8.60
C LEU A 114 -6.24 -0.50 -9.63
N ASN A 115 -7.15 -0.62 -10.59
CA ASN A 115 -7.49 0.37 -11.61
C ASN A 115 -8.85 1.02 -11.35
N SER A 116 -9.45 0.82 -10.16
CA SER A 116 -10.70 1.47 -9.81
C SER A 116 -10.59 2.99 -9.96
N LYS A 117 -11.71 3.63 -10.25
CA LYS A 117 -11.89 5.08 -10.29
C LYS A 117 -12.87 5.51 -9.21
N SER A 118 -12.88 6.80 -8.87
CA SER A 118 -13.79 7.31 -7.83
C SER A 118 -15.27 7.04 -8.12
N GLN A 119 -15.67 7.03 -9.40
CA GLN A 119 -17.03 6.70 -9.85
C GLN A 119 -17.46 5.25 -9.57
N ASP A 120 -16.49 4.34 -9.37
CA ASP A 120 -16.77 2.94 -9.08
C ASP A 120 -17.28 2.76 -7.63
N PHE A 121 -17.14 3.78 -6.79
CA PHE A 121 -17.56 3.77 -5.40
C PHE A 121 -18.76 4.68 -5.19
N LYS A 122 -19.79 4.16 -4.52
CA LYS A 122 -20.88 4.95 -3.95
C LYS A 122 -20.86 4.77 -2.44
N PHE A 123 -20.18 5.67 -1.76
CA PHE A 123 -20.18 5.76 -0.30
C PHE A 123 -21.43 6.52 0.19
N SER A 124 -21.79 6.32 1.47
CA SER A 124 -22.74 7.21 2.16
C SER A 124 -22.22 8.65 2.19
N GLN A 125 -23.14 9.62 2.23
CA GLN A 125 -22.76 11.05 2.32
C GLN A 125 -22.09 11.36 3.66
N GLU A 126 -22.58 10.77 4.74
CA GLU A 126 -22.03 10.96 6.08
C GLU A 126 -21.04 9.85 6.44
N ALA A 127 -19.96 10.24 7.11
CA ALA A 127 -19.01 9.32 7.69
C ALA A 127 -19.57 8.78 9.01
N LEU A 128 -19.59 7.45 9.15
CA LEU A 128 -19.92 6.79 10.42
C LEU A 128 -18.77 6.84 11.43
N PHE A 129 -17.66 7.46 11.05
CA PHE A 129 -16.43 7.59 11.83
C PHE A 129 -15.90 9.02 11.78
N ASP A 130 -15.29 9.45 12.88
CA ASP A 130 -14.77 10.81 13.07
C ASP A 130 -13.25 10.86 12.88
N GLU A 131 -12.59 9.70 12.71
CA GLU A 131 -11.16 9.59 12.40
C GLU A 131 -10.84 8.27 11.69
N ILE A 132 -9.87 8.31 10.77
CA ILE A 132 -9.24 7.14 10.15
C ILE A 132 -7.86 6.92 10.77
N ILE A 133 -7.59 5.72 11.28
CA ILE A 133 -6.33 5.37 11.95
C ILE A 133 -5.64 4.27 11.15
N VAL A 134 -4.47 4.56 10.58
CA VAL A 134 -3.63 3.58 9.89
C VAL A 134 -2.58 3.02 10.86
N VAL A 135 -2.56 1.71 11.07
CA VAL A 135 -1.70 1.06 12.05
C VAL A 135 -0.74 0.10 11.36
N GLU A 136 0.55 0.21 11.67
CA GLU A 136 1.57 -0.71 11.15
C GLU A 136 1.36 -2.15 11.66
N LYS A 137 1.33 -2.33 12.99
CA LYS A 137 1.49 -3.64 13.63
C LYS A 137 0.14 -4.31 13.90
N ASP A 138 0.02 -5.60 13.54
CA ASP A 138 -1.24 -6.38 13.65
C ASP A 138 -1.71 -6.52 15.11
N SER A 139 -0.78 -6.75 16.06
CA SER A 139 -1.09 -6.80 17.49
C SER A 139 -1.69 -5.49 18.00
N ILE A 140 -1.01 -4.37 17.74
CA ILE A 140 -1.48 -3.03 18.13
C ILE A 140 -2.84 -2.73 17.48
N PHE A 141 -3.02 -3.10 16.21
CA PHE A 141 -4.29 -2.98 15.53
C PHE A 141 -5.41 -3.72 16.27
N ARG A 142 -5.18 -4.98 16.68
CA ARG A 142 -6.18 -5.77 17.44
C ARG A 142 -6.50 -5.14 18.79
N SER A 143 -5.48 -4.70 19.55
CA SER A 143 -5.68 -4.02 20.83
C SER A 143 -6.51 -2.74 20.66
N LEU A 144 -6.24 -1.95 19.61
CA LEU A 144 -7.00 -0.74 19.29
C LEU A 144 -8.43 -1.04 18.85
N CYS A 145 -8.67 -2.11 18.08
CA CYS A 145 -10.04 -2.52 17.71
C CYS A 145 -10.89 -2.79 18.95
N GLN A 146 -10.31 -3.44 19.97
CA GLN A 146 -11.01 -3.71 21.23
C GLN A 146 -11.21 -2.43 22.05
N ALA A 147 -10.18 -1.59 22.16
CA ALA A 147 -10.21 -0.38 22.99
C ALA A 147 -11.09 0.75 22.42
N LEU A 148 -11.17 0.86 21.08
CA LEU A 148 -11.86 1.95 20.38
C LEU A 148 -13.21 1.52 19.80
N ARG A 149 -13.69 0.31 20.12
CA ARG A 149 -15.04 -0.14 19.75
C ARG A 149 -16.08 0.86 20.25
N GLY A 150 -17.03 1.24 19.39
CA GLY A 150 -18.06 2.23 19.69
C GLY A 150 -17.58 3.68 19.66
N GLN A 151 -16.29 3.96 19.45
CA GLN A 151 -15.74 5.33 19.43
C GLN A 151 -15.72 5.97 18.03
N ARG A 152 -16.51 5.44 17.08
CA ARG A 152 -16.64 5.97 15.71
C ARG A 152 -15.27 6.15 15.04
N LYS A 153 -14.45 5.09 15.03
CA LYS A 153 -13.12 5.07 14.38
C LYS A 153 -13.12 4.08 13.22
N LEU A 154 -12.42 4.42 12.14
CA LEU A 154 -12.09 3.48 11.07
C LEU A 154 -10.60 3.15 11.16
N ILE A 155 -10.29 1.93 11.58
CA ILE A 155 -8.91 1.48 11.80
C ILE A 155 -8.52 0.56 10.64
N VAL A 156 -7.33 0.78 10.06
CA VAL A 156 -6.81 0.01 8.93
C VAL A 156 -5.38 -0.44 9.23
N THR A 157 -5.03 -1.69 8.90
CA THR A 157 -3.64 -2.17 8.96
C THR A 157 -3.28 -2.96 7.72
N ALA A 158 -2.02 -2.87 7.28
CA ALA A 158 -1.45 -3.77 6.28
C ALA A 158 -0.54 -4.86 6.89
N LYS A 159 -0.49 -4.95 8.24
CA LYS A 159 0.41 -5.84 8.98
C LYS A 159 1.87 -5.64 8.56
N GLY A 160 2.38 -4.42 8.75
CA GLY A 160 3.68 -3.95 8.29
C GLY A 160 3.56 -3.13 7.00
N PHE A 161 4.51 -3.34 6.07
CA PHE A 161 4.59 -2.54 4.84
C PHE A 161 3.34 -2.68 3.97
N PRO A 162 2.75 -1.57 3.47
CA PRO A 162 1.46 -1.62 2.81
C PRO A 162 1.51 -2.30 1.46
N ASP A 163 0.58 -3.20 1.22
CA ASP A 163 0.32 -3.76 -0.10
C ASP A 163 -0.55 -2.81 -0.94
N ARG A 164 -0.54 -3.02 -2.26
CA ARG A 164 -1.20 -2.11 -3.21
C ARG A 164 -2.71 -2.02 -2.98
N LEU A 165 -3.38 -3.13 -2.64
CA LEU A 165 -4.81 -3.14 -2.35
C LEU A 165 -5.13 -2.25 -1.15
N THR A 166 -4.40 -2.40 -0.05
CA THR A 166 -4.56 -1.55 1.13
C THR A 166 -4.35 -0.07 0.81
N LYS A 167 -3.33 0.26 0.01
CA LYS A 167 -3.05 1.65 -0.41
C LYS A 167 -4.18 2.26 -1.22
N VAL A 168 -4.73 1.51 -2.16
CA VAL A 168 -5.84 1.93 -3.04
C VAL A 168 -7.13 2.09 -2.23
N PHE A 169 -7.41 1.16 -1.32
CA PHE A 169 -8.56 1.28 -0.41
C PHE A 169 -8.49 2.53 0.46
N VAL A 170 -7.36 2.76 1.14
CA VAL A 170 -7.16 3.96 1.96
C VAL A 170 -7.28 5.23 1.11
N TYR A 171 -6.77 5.22 -0.13
CA TYR A 171 -6.94 6.33 -1.07
C TYR A 171 -8.40 6.69 -1.32
N PHE A 172 -9.24 5.73 -1.70
CA PHE A 172 -10.64 6.01 -2.01
C PHE A 172 -11.43 6.46 -0.79
N VAL A 173 -11.22 5.82 0.36
CA VAL A 173 -11.86 6.23 1.62
C VAL A 173 -11.43 7.65 2.02
N CYS A 174 -10.14 7.96 1.97
CA CYS A 174 -9.63 9.28 2.34
C CYS A 174 -10.07 10.38 1.35
N SER A 175 -10.19 10.04 0.07
CA SER A 175 -10.64 10.95 -0.99
C SER A 175 -12.11 11.31 -0.85
N HIS A 176 -12.96 10.31 -0.55
CA HIS A 176 -14.39 10.54 -0.33
C HIS A 176 -14.62 11.32 0.97
N PHE A 177 -14.08 10.82 2.08
CA PHE A 177 -14.20 11.46 3.40
C PHE A 177 -13.09 12.49 3.63
N SER A 178 -13.00 13.49 2.75
CA SER A 178 -11.91 14.47 2.68
C SER A 178 -11.72 15.30 3.97
N LYS A 179 -12.79 15.48 4.76
CA LYS A 179 -12.80 16.26 6.01
C LYS A 179 -12.40 15.45 7.25
N VAL A 180 -12.53 14.12 7.22
CA VAL A 180 -12.31 13.25 8.39
C VAL A 180 -10.82 13.09 8.65
N PRO A 181 -10.23 13.48 9.79
CA PRO A 181 -8.79 13.38 10.04
C PRO A 181 -8.23 11.96 9.83
N VAL A 182 -6.97 11.88 9.37
CA VAL A 182 -6.26 10.58 9.22
C VAL A 182 -4.94 10.64 9.99
N SER A 183 -4.76 9.69 10.90
CA SER A 183 -3.55 9.50 11.69
C SER A 183 -2.88 8.17 11.33
N CYS A 184 -1.56 8.08 11.56
CA CYS A 184 -0.79 6.88 11.32
C CYS A 184 0.06 6.53 12.53
N LEU A 185 -0.08 5.28 13.01
CA LEU A 185 0.62 4.70 14.14
C LEU A 185 1.64 3.69 13.64
N VAL A 186 2.91 4.05 13.78
CA VAL A 186 4.07 3.26 13.33
C VAL A 186 5.15 3.27 14.40
N ASP A 187 6.06 2.30 14.32
CA ASP A 187 7.20 2.22 15.22
C ASP A 187 8.18 3.39 14.96
N SER A 188 8.92 3.78 15.99
CA SER A 188 9.97 4.80 15.92
C SER A 188 11.27 4.19 15.41
N ASP A 189 11.22 3.64 14.20
CA ASP A 189 12.36 3.09 13.50
C ASP A 189 12.31 3.39 11.99
N VAL A 190 13.37 3.03 11.27
CA VAL A 190 13.45 3.32 9.83
C VAL A 190 12.31 2.66 9.04
N TYR A 191 11.83 1.50 9.47
CA TYR A 191 10.80 0.76 8.76
C TYR A 191 9.41 1.36 9.01
N GLY A 192 9.09 1.71 10.26
CA GLY A 192 7.87 2.43 10.60
C GLY A 192 7.77 3.78 9.86
N LEU A 193 8.87 4.54 9.81
CA LEU A 193 8.90 5.80 9.06
C LEU A 193 8.80 5.60 7.54
N LEU A 194 9.36 4.53 6.99
CA LEU A 194 9.17 4.15 5.58
C LEU A 194 7.71 3.79 5.28
N ILE A 195 7.02 3.12 6.20
CA ILE A 195 5.60 2.77 6.07
C ILE A 195 4.74 4.03 6.04
N TYR A 196 4.97 4.95 6.99
CA TYR A 196 4.30 6.25 6.99
C TYR A 196 4.52 6.98 5.66
N TYR A 197 5.78 7.04 5.21
CA TYR A 197 6.14 7.68 3.97
C TYR A 197 5.41 7.06 2.76
N GLU A 198 5.28 5.74 2.75
CA GLU A 198 4.63 5.00 1.67
C GLU A 198 3.13 5.34 1.54
N TYR A 199 2.42 5.53 2.65
CA TYR A 199 1.02 5.98 2.60
C TYR A 199 0.90 7.46 2.21
N LYS A 200 1.78 8.32 2.72
CA LYS A 200 1.64 9.76 2.57
C LYS A 200 2.14 10.31 1.23
N TYR A 201 3.22 9.74 0.71
CA TYR A 201 3.99 10.35 -0.38
C TYR A 201 4.14 9.45 -1.60
N SER A 202 4.04 8.13 -1.42
CA SER A 202 4.14 7.20 -2.54
C SER A 202 2.77 6.99 -3.20
N PRO A 203 2.69 7.01 -4.54
CA PRO A 203 1.45 6.81 -5.27
C PRO A 203 0.66 5.55 -4.90
N ALA A 204 -0.66 5.68 -4.80
CA ALA A 204 -1.61 4.58 -4.65
C ALA A 204 -2.32 4.27 -5.97
N VAL A 205 -2.77 5.31 -6.67
CA VAL A 205 -3.49 5.21 -7.95
C VAL A 205 -2.81 6.01 -9.05
N GLN A 206 -3.03 5.57 -10.28
CA GLN A 206 -2.62 6.25 -11.49
C GLN A 206 -3.82 6.98 -12.09
N LEU A 207 -3.66 8.26 -12.44
CA LEU A 207 -4.67 9.06 -13.11
C LEU A 207 -4.15 9.42 -14.50
N SER A 208 -4.86 8.98 -15.55
CA SER A 208 -4.64 9.48 -16.91
C SER A 208 -5.31 10.85 -17.06
N ILE A 209 -4.59 11.82 -17.61
CA ILE A 209 -5.13 13.14 -17.95
C ILE A 209 -4.96 13.34 -19.46
N GLY A 210 -6.08 13.58 -20.15
CA GLY A 210 -6.09 13.96 -21.56
C GLY A 210 -5.36 15.28 -21.79
N THR A 211 -4.74 15.42 -22.95
CA THR A 211 -3.89 16.56 -23.34
C THR A 211 -4.60 17.90 -23.17
N GLY A 212 -4.28 18.66 -22.12
CA GLY A 212 -4.88 19.97 -21.91
C GLY A 212 -4.52 20.65 -20.60
N LYS A 213 -3.50 21.52 -20.68
CA LYS A 213 -3.07 22.52 -19.69
C LYS A 213 -2.18 22.06 -18.51
N ARG A 214 -1.19 22.91 -18.28
CA ARG A 214 -0.07 22.85 -17.33
C ARG A 214 -0.57 22.73 -15.88
N LEU A 215 -0.14 21.68 -15.17
CA LEU A 215 -0.42 21.46 -13.75
C LEU A 215 0.84 21.07 -12.97
N LYS A 216 0.97 21.59 -11.74
CA LYS A 216 2.10 21.36 -10.83
C LYS A 216 2.05 19.97 -10.17
N ARG A 217 3.23 19.32 -10.17
CA ARG A 217 3.82 18.31 -9.25
C ARG A 217 3.07 16.98 -9.03
N GLU A 218 3.89 15.90 -9.03
CA GLU A 218 3.56 14.45 -9.00
C GLU A 218 3.03 13.86 -10.33
N THR A 219 3.65 14.23 -11.45
CA THR A 219 3.27 13.79 -12.79
C THR A 219 4.49 13.26 -13.54
N ILE A 220 4.38 12.11 -14.20
CA ILE A 220 5.34 11.62 -15.21
C ILE A 220 4.63 11.70 -16.57
N ALA A 221 5.23 12.39 -17.54
CA ALA A 221 4.78 12.34 -18.92
C ALA A 221 5.39 11.09 -19.59
N ILE A 222 4.55 10.26 -20.22
CA ILE A 222 4.99 9.07 -20.97
C ILE A 222 4.52 9.24 -22.42
N ARG A 223 5.43 9.09 -23.39
CA ARG A 223 5.06 9.02 -24.81
C ARG A 223 4.51 7.63 -25.11
N ILE A 224 3.27 7.56 -25.58
CA ILE A 224 2.61 6.31 -25.94
C ILE A 224 1.87 6.57 -27.26
N GLY A 225 2.49 6.19 -28.38
CA GLY A 225 1.84 6.24 -29.69
C GLY A 225 2.82 6.37 -30.86
N GLU A 226 2.53 5.70 -31.98
CA GLU A 226 3.28 5.82 -33.24
C GLU A 226 3.21 7.24 -33.84
N HIS A 227 2.21 8.03 -33.43
CA HIS A 227 2.02 9.43 -33.83
C HIS A 227 2.52 10.47 -32.81
N GLY A 228 3.27 10.05 -31.79
CA GLY A 228 3.95 10.98 -30.86
C GLY A 228 3.05 11.63 -29.80
N GLU A 229 1.85 11.10 -29.56
CA GLU A 229 0.97 11.56 -28.50
C GLU A 229 1.63 11.37 -27.11
N THR A 230 1.61 12.43 -26.30
CA THR A 230 2.21 12.42 -24.97
C THR A 230 1.10 12.35 -23.94
N GLU A 231 0.90 11.18 -23.36
CA GLU A 231 -0.01 11.03 -22.22
C GLU A 231 0.66 11.55 -20.95
N THR A 232 -0.06 12.40 -20.23
CA THR A 232 0.41 12.95 -18.97
C THR A 232 -0.25 12.18 -17.83
N ILE A 233 0.55 11.42 -17.09
CA ILE A 233 0.06 10.57 -16.01
C ILE A 233 0.35 11.24 -14.68
N ARG A 234 -0.72 11.55 -13.93
CA ARG A 234 -0.62 12.07 -12.57
C ARG A 234 -0.79 10.93 -11.58
N TYR A 235 0.04 10.95 -10.54
CA TYR A 235 -0.05 9.99 -9.46
C TYR A 235 -0.55 10.67 -8.19
N GLN A 236 -1.32 9.95 -7.39
CA GLN A 236 -1.77 10.43 -6.08
C GLN A 236 -1.41 9.43 -4.98
N SER A 237 -0.81 9.92 -3.91
CA SER A 237 -0.53 9.14 -2.69
C SER A 237 -1.79 8.54 -2.07
N SER A 238 -1.66 7.55 -1.17
CA SER A 238 -2.83 7.05 -0.42
C SER A 238 -3.52 8.13 0.41
N CYS A 239 -2.76 9.01 1.06
CA CYS A 239 -3.36 10.10 1.85
C CYS A 239 -2.36 11.24 2.10
N GLY A 240 -2.45 12.34 1.33
CA GLY A 240 -1.56 13.50 1.52
C GLY A 240 -1.76 14.24 2.84
N ARG A 241 -2.92 14.07 3.47
CA ARG A 241 -3.30 14.68 4.76
C ARG A 241 -3.00 13.79 5.98
N LEU A 242 -2.33 12.65 5.77
CA LEU A 242 -1.92 11.74 6.83
C LEU A 242 -1.00 12.46 7.83
N LYS A 243 -1.31 12.35 9.13
CA LYS A 243 -0.48 12.88 10.21
C LYS A 243 0.34 11.78 10.85
N TYR A 244 1.61 12.08 11.14
CA TYR A 244 2.48 11.19 11.90
C TYR A 244 2.14 11.32 13.39
N GLU A 245 1.41 10.33 13.89
CA GLU A 245 1.02 10.18 15.31
C GLU A 245 1.65 8.92 15.92
N GLY A 246 2.64 8.33 15.23
CA GLY A 246 3.37 7.16 15.70
C GLY A 246 4.24 7.46 16.92
N VAL A 247 4.86 6.41 17.43
CA VAL A 247 5.73 6.52 18.60
C VAL A 247 6.93 7.41 18.26
N ARG A 248 7.16 8.42 19.07
CA ARG A 248 8.36 9.26 19.00
C ARG A 248 9.39 8.82 20.03
N LEU A 249 10.67 8.97 19.69
CA LEU A 249 11.77 8.51 20.54
C LEU A 249 11.74 9.16 21.92
N PHE A 250 11.66 10.49 21.96
CA PHE A 250 11.83 11.29 23.19
C PHE A 250 10.59 12.09 23.60
N ASP A 251 9.48 12.00 22.88
CA ASP A 251 8.23 12.62 23.33
C ASP A 251 7.43 11.61 24.18
N ARG A 252 6.87 12.07 25.31
CA ARG A 252 5.88 11.33 26.11
C ARG A 252 4.49 11.23 25.45
N GLN A 253 4.37 11.59 24.17
CA GLN A 253 3.11 11.86 23.44
C GLN A 253 2.33 10.60 22.98
N ILE A 254 2.19 9.57 23.80
CA ILE A 254 0.96 8.73 23.72
C ILE A 254 -0.14 9.40 24.58
N ALA A 255 -0.12 10.73 24.67
CA ALA A 255 -0.95 11.48 25.62
C ALA A 255 -2.30 11.93 25.03
N ASN A 256 -2.48 11.90 23.70
CA ASN A 256 -3.68 12.46 23.06
C ASN A 256 -4.52 11.44 22.28
N LEU A 257 -3.97 10.27 21.96
CA LEU A 257 -4.79 9.08 21.72
C LEU A 257 -5.01 8.49 23.11
N THR A 258 -6.26 8.39 23.53
CA THR A 258 -6.77 7.72 24.73
C THR A 258 -6.37 6.24 24.77
N VAL A 259 -5.06 5.98 24.85
CA VAL A 259 -4.45 4.67 24.74
C VAL A 259 -3.35 4.63 25.80
N ASN A 260 -3.77 4.60 27.07
CA ASN A 260 -2.97 4.10 28.20
C ASN A 260 -2.64 2.59 28.04
N LYS A 261 -2.60 2.07 26.81
CA LYS A 261 -2.66 0.64 26.45
C LYS A 261 -1.70 0.27 25.32
N VAL A 262 -0.71 1.11 25.01
CA VAL A 262 0.40 0.72 24.11
C VAL A 262 1.67 0.91 24.92
N SER A 263 2.33 -0.21 25.22
CA SER A 263 3.66 -0.21 25.83
C SER A 263 4.71 0.08 24.73
N VAL A 264 5.88 0.56 25.14
CA VAL A 264 6.94 0.95 24.21
C VAL A 264 8.28 0.45 24.71
N LEU A 265 9.08 -0.14 23.82
CA LEU A 265 10.40 -0.70 24.15
C LEU A 265 11.50 0.05 23.41
N PHE A 266 12.54 0.47 24.14
CA PHE A 266 13.77 1.00 23.55
C PHE A 266 14.69 -0.14 23.12
N LEU A 267 15.20 -0.06 21.89
CA LEU A 267 16.11 -1.04 21.30
C LEU A 267 17.29 -0.36 20.62
N PRO A 268 18.48 -0.98 20.60
CA PRO A 268 19.62 -0.45 19.86
C PRO A 268 19.42 -0.59 18.34
N ILE A 269 19.91 0.40 17.59
CA ILE A 269 19.89 0.38 16.11
C ILE A 269 20.99 -0.54 15.58
N LYS A 270 20.63 -1.46 14.67
CA LYS A 270 21.59 -2.32 13.98
C LYS A 270 22.26 -1.56 12.82
N LEU A 271 23.48 -1.97 12.45
CA LEU A 271 24.22 -1.37 11.32
C LEU A 271 23.41 -1.37 10.00
N ARG A 272 22.61 -2.42 9.78
CA ARG A 272 21.71 -2.51 8.62
C ARG A 272 20.67 -1.40 8.62
N ASP A 273 20.05 -1.16 9.76
CA ASP A 273 18.98 -0.17 9.94
C ASP A 273 19.58 1.23 9.79
N PHE A 274 20.75 1.49 10.37
CA PHE A 274 21.49 2.75 10.21
C PHE A 274 21.81 3.06 8.74
N LYS A 275 22.30 2.08 7.96
CA LYS A 275 22.52 2.25 6.51
C LYS A 275 21.22 2.55 5.76
N CYS A 276 20.11 1.96 6.20
CA CYS A 276 18.79 2.24 5.64
C CYS A 276 18.35 3.68 5.95
N MET A 277 18.58 4.15 7.19
CA MET A 277 18.27 5.52 7.63
C MET A 277 19.02 6.56 6.81
N ILE A 278 20.32 6.37 6.56
CA ILE A 278 21.12 7.28 5.70
C ILE A 278 20.49 7.41 4.31
N LYS A 279 20.18 6.28 3.68
CA LYS A 279 19.55 6.26 2.35
C LYS A 279 18.19 6.94 2.36
N PHE A 280 17.41 6.73 3.42
CA PHE A 280 16.08 7.29 3.55
C PHE A 280 16.10 8.80 3.80
N LEU A 281 17.01 9.28 4.67
CA LEU A 281 17.23 10.70 4.91
C LEU A 281 17.57 11.45 3.62
N GLY A 282 18.48 10.91 2.80
CA GLY A 282 18.81 11.48 1.50
C GLY A 282 17.61 11.58 0.55
N ARG A 283 16.71 10.58 0.56
CA ARG A 283 15.47 10.60 -0.23
C ARG A 283 14.50 11.69 0.24
N ILE A 284 14.30 11.83 1.55
CA ILE A 284 13.40 12.87 2.10
C ILE A 284 13.94 14.26 1.78
N GLN A 285 15.24 14.48 1.99
CA GLN A 285 15.88 15.77 1.71
C GLN A 285 15.80 16.13 0.22
N ALA A 286 16.08 15.18 -0.69
CA ALA A 286 15.95 15.41 -2.13
C ALA A 286 14.52 15.81 -2.53
N ARG A 287 13.50 15.23 -1.87
CA ARG A 287 12.09 15.62 -2.05
C ARG A 287 11.83 17.05 -1.53
N SER A 288 12.33 17.40 -0.36
CA SER A 288 12.19 18.75 0.22
C SER A 288 12.79 19.84 -0.68
N TYR A 289 13.95 19.59 -1.29
CA TYR A 289 14.54 20.53 -2.27
C TYR A 289 13.70 20.66 -3.55
N SER A 290 13.12 19.56 -4.02
CA SER A 290 12.31 19.53 -5.25
C SER A 290 10.90 20.15 -5.07
N ILE A 291 10.41 20.19 -3.82
CA ILE A 291 9.07 20.68 -3.46
C ILE A 291 9.21 21.76 -2.36
N PRO A 292 9.59 23.00 -2.71
CA PRO A 292 9.60 24.13 -1.79
C PRO A 292 8.23 24.36 -1.16
N GLY A 293 8.20 24.25 0.17
CA GLY A 293 7.05 24.35 1.06
C GLY A 293 7.36 23.57 2.34
N THR A 294 7.06 24.12 3.52
CA THR A 294 7.28 23.44 4.81
C THR A 294 6.24 22.36 5.02
N ASP A 295 6.48 21.17 4.47
CA ASP A 295 5.76 19.97 4.90
C ASP A 295 6.19 19.62 6.33
N LYS A 296 5.40 20.07 7.30
CA LYS A 296 5.64 19.86 8.73
C LYS A 296 5.85 18.38 9.07
N GLU A 297 5.22 17.46 8.34
CA GLU A 297 5.36 16.03 8.60
C GLU A 297 6.69 15.48 8.06
N SER A 298 7.15 15.94 6.90
CA SER A 298 8.50 15.61 6.42
C SER A 298 9.58 16.05 7.42
N ALA A 299 9.42 17.23 8.03
CA ALA A 299 10.33 17.71 9.07
C ALA A 299 10.31 16.83 10.33
N LYS A 300 9.14 16.35 10.76
CA LYS A 300 9.03 15.37 11.86
C LYS A 300 9.77 14.07 11.53
N LEU A 301 9.61 13.54 10.31
CA LEU A 301 10.31 12.33 9.87
C LEU A 301 11.83 12.50 9.90
N VAL A 302 12.34 13.63 9.37
CA VAL A 302 13.78 13.94 9.40
C VAL A 302 14.28 14.02 10.83
N ARG A 303 13.54 14.69 11.72
CA ARG A 303 13.88 14.80 13.14
C ARG A 303 13.98 13.42 13.79
N GLU A 304 12.96 12.57 13.65
CA GLU A 304 12.97 11.23 14.28
C GLU A 304 14.11 10.36 13.73
N LEU A 305 14.40 10.42 12.41
CA LEU A 305 15.56 9.73 11.83
C LEU A 305 16.88 10.22 12.43
N GLN A 306 17.07 11.54 12.50
CA GLN A 306 18.30 12.13 13.04
C GLN A 306 18.48 11.79 14.52
N LEU A 307 17.41 11.83 15.31
CA LEU A 307 17.44 11.44 16.72
C LEU A 307 17.81 9.96 16.87
N GLY A 308 17.19 9.07 16.10
CA GLY A 308 17.52 7.65 16.14
C GLY A 308 18.98 7.40 15.73
N MET A 309 19.45 8.05 14.67
CA MET A 309 20.85 7.95 14.22
C MET A 309 21.85 8.50 15.25
N PHE A 310 21.53 9.61 15.91
CA PHE A 310 22.41 10.26 16.87
C PHE A 310 22.54 9.45 18.16
N PHE A 311 21.42 8.99 18.72
CA PHE A 311 21.40 8.23 19.95
C PHE A 311 21.58 6.72 19.75
N MET A 312 21.60 6.25 18.50
CA MET A 312 21.68 4.83 18.13
C MET A 312 20.59 3.96 18.77
N VAL A 313 19.40 4.53 18.97
CA VAL A 313 18.23 3.86 19.56
C VAL A 313 16.99 4.02 18.69
N LYS A 314 16.15 2.99 18.73
CA LYS A 314 14.82 2.95 18.14
C LYS A 314 13.78 2.58 19.20
N LYS A 315 12.50 2.83 18.91
CA LYS A 315 11.41 2.54 19.86
C LYS A 315 10.27 1.82 19.18
N GLU A 316 9.93 0.63 19.67
CA GLU A 316 8.90 -0.22 19.08
C GLU A 316 7.63 -0.23 19.95
N MET A 317 6.45 -0.22 19.32
CA MET A 317 5.17 -0.45 20.00
C MET A 317 5.04 -1.91 20.41
N GLN A 318 4.54 -2.14 21.62
CA GLN A 318 4.24 -3.46 22.15
C GLN A 318 2.81 -3.52 22.68
N GLU A 319 2.29 -4.74 22.80
CA GLU A 319 1.02 -4.96 23.49
C GLU A 319 1.18 -4.54 24.96
N PRO A 320 0.14 -3.93 25.57
CA PRO A 320 0.18 -3.66 26.99
C PRO A 320 0.29 -4.99 27.73
N GLU A 321 1.15 -5.03 28.75
CA GLU A 321 1.19 -6.14 29.72
C GLU A 321 -0.14 -6.28 30.46
#